data_AF-A0A1F6IMD4-F1
#
_entry.id   AF-A0A1F6IMD4-F1
#
_cell.length_a   1.000
_cell.length_b   1.000
_cell.length_c   1.000
_cell.angle_alpha   90.00
_cell.angle_beta   90.00
_cell.angle_gamma   90.00
#
_symmetry.space_group_name_H-M   'P 1'
#
loop_
_entity.id
_entity.type
_entity.pdbx_description
1 polymer ?
#
loop_
_entity_poly.entity_id
_entity_poly.type
_entity_poly.pdbx_seq_one_letter_code
_entity_poly.pdbx_strand_id
1 'polypeptide(L)'
;MIFVIHGDNLEESRYYYQDIKKNLKEPVFFEGESLSSVNLIEFFNSKNLFHDSRDLIIENLLSKKKFSKELEEIVSIMNKNENSSDIVLWEEKEVGKKMLGLFSKAKVSLFKYPQIIFNFLDSIKPGNGKNLIFLFHKLIEQTPIELIIYMFVRQIRILIAISDRSDIDEVKTMAPWIKSKYQKQAFLFTREYLTKLYREIFMVDLSIKTGKVNSATAAIDFLLLDI
;
A
#
# COMPACT_ATOMS: atom_id res chain seq x y z
N MET A 1 23.05 2.49 -9.98
CA MET A 1 21.89 1.91 -10.69
C MET A 1 20.61 2.53 -10.12
N ILE A 2 19.51 2.62 -10.89
CA ILE A 2 18.24 3.17 -10.36
C ILE A 2 17.29 2.04 -9.98
N PHE A 3 16.74 2.10 -8.77
CA PHE A 3 15.68 1.23 -8.27
C PHE A 3 14.41 2.05 -8.06
N VAL A 4 13.26 1.56 -8.53
CA VAL A 4 11.96 2.16 -8.28
C VAL A 4 11.08 1.15 -7.58
N ILE A 5 10.79 1.41 -6.31
CA ILE A 5 10.00 0.56 -5.42
C ILE A 5 8.66 1.26 -5.24
N HIS A 6 7.56 0.63 -5.65
CA HIS A 6 6.24 1.24 -5.57
C HIS A 6 5.13 0.21 -5.42
N GLY A 7 3.98 0.65 -4.92
CA GLY A 7 2.78 -0.19 -4.90
C GLY A 7 1.93 -0.01 -3.66
N ASP A 8 0.72 -0.55 -3.72
CA ASP A 8 -0.29 -0.35 -2.67
C ASP A 8 -0.04 -1.21 -1.42
N ASN A 9 0.75 -2.28 -1.53
CA ASN A 9 1.17 -3.11 -0.40
C ASN A 9 2.36 -2.45 0.32
N LEU A 10 2.05 -1.54 1.24
CA LEU A 10 3.04 -0.72 1.95
C LEU A 10 3.99 -1.55 2.81
N GLU A 11 3.49 -2.58 3.50
CA GLU A 11 4.31 -3.39 4.39
C GLU A 11 5.41 -4.12 3.60
N GLU A 12 5.03 -4.83 2.54
CA GLU A 12 5.95 -5.59 1.70
C GLU A 12 6.94 -4.66 0.97
N SER A 13 6.46 -3.53 0.44
CA SER A 13 7.33 -2.56 -0.22
C SER A 13 8.33 -1.93 0.75
N ARG A 14 7.93 -1.67 2.00
CA ARG A 14 8.80 -1.14 3.07
C ARG A 14 9.84 -2.17 3.49
N TYR A 15 9.48 -3.44 3.62
CA TYR A 15 10.45 -4.51 3.90
C TYR A 15 11.50 -4.62 2.79
N TYR A 16 11.09 -4.61 1.53
CA TYR A 16 12.01 -4.64 0.39
C TYR A 16 12.92 -3.41 0.33
N TYR A 17 12.36 -2.22 0.57
CA TYR A 17 13.14 -0.98 0.68
C TYR A 17 14.17 -1.03 1.80
N GLN A 18 13.82 -1.55 2.97
CA GLN A 18 14.76 -1.73 4.08
C GLN A 18 15.87 -2.71 3.73
N ASP A 19 15.57 -3.78 2.98
CA ASP A 19 16.56 -4.75 2.54
C ASP A 19 17.58 -4.12 1.56
N ILE A 20 17.10 -3.35 0.57
CA ILE A 20 17.98 -2.58 -0.32
C ILE A 20 18.83 -1.59 0.47
N LYS A 21 18.21 -0.85 1.41
CA LYS A 21 18.88 0.19 2.18
C LYS A 21 20.09 -0.32 2.97
N LYS A 22 20.07 -1.57 3.44
CA LYS A 22 21.21 -2.19 4.15
C LYS A 22 22.47 -2.33 3.30
N ASN A 23 22.31 -2.40 1.97
CA ASN A 23 23.42 -2.61 1.04
C ASN A 23 23.96 -1.30 0.45
N LEU A 24 23.35 -0.15 0.78
CA LEU A 24 23.76 1.16 0.27
C LEU A 24 24.97 1.72 1.03
N LYS A 25 25.83 2.44 0.30
CA LYS A 25 27.03 3.09 0.82
C LYS A 25 26.71 4.53 1.20
N GLU A 26 26.72 4.82 2.50
CA GLU A 26 26.48 6.15 3.07
C GLU A 26 25.27 6.88 2.43
N PRO A 27 24.07 6.28 2.49
CA PRO A 27 22.92 6.80 1.74
C PRO A 27 22.50 8.18 2.25
N VAL A 28 22.36 9.14 1.33
CA VAL A 28 21.79 10.46 1.60
C VAL A 28 20.29 10.42 1.29
N PHE A 29 19.50 10.97 2.19
CA PHE A 29 18.05 10.97 2.11
C PHE A 29 17.49 12.30 1.63
N PHE A 30 16.52 12.26 0.72
CA PHE A 30 15.69 13.40 0.36
C PHE A 30 14.20 13.07 0.39
N GLU A 31 13.41 14.02 0.87
CA GLU A 31 11.95 14.01 0.68
C GLU A 31 11.62 14.53 -0.71
N GLY A 32 10.96 13.70 -1.52
CA GLY A 32 10.70 13.94 -2.93
C GLY A 32 9.88 15.21 -3.20
N GLU A 33 8.98 15.61 -2.30
CA GLU A 33 8.20 16.84 -2.43
C GLU A 33 9.08 18.11 -2.44
N SER A 34 10.09 18.14 -1.57
CA SER A 34 10.99 19.28 -1.40
C SER A 34 12.24 19.24 -2.30
N LEU A 35 12.50 18.10 -2.94
CA LEU A 35 13.69 17.90 -3.76
C LEU A 35 13.73 18.84 -4.96
N SER A 36 14.85 19.52 -5.18
CA SER A 36 15.09 20.35 -6.38
C SER A 36 16.29 19.83 -7.19
N SER A 37 16.44 20.30 -8.43
CA SER A 37 17.62 19.99 -9.26
C SER A 37 18.93 20.47 -8.62
N VAL A 38 18.89 21.60 -7.90
CA VAL A 38 20.04 22.16 -7.17
C VAL A 38 20.55 21.17 -6.12
N ASN A 39 19.65 20.55 -5.35
CA ASN A 39 20.03 19.58 -4.33
C ASN A 39 20.76 18.36 -4.93
N LEU A 40 20.30 17.88 -6.09
CA LEU A 40 20.94 16.77 -6.79
C LEU A 40 22.30 17.16 -7.37
N ILE A 41 22.41 18.34 -7.95
CA ILE A 41 23.68 18.87 -8.48
C ILE A 41 24.71 18.97 -7.36
N GLU A 42 24.31 19.48 -6.19
CA GLU A 42 25.18 19.54 -5.01
C GLU A 42 25.60 18.14 -4.55
N PHE A 43 24.64 17.21 -4.45
CA PHE A 43 24.90 15.82 -4.04
C PHE A 43 25.92 15.10 -4.94
N PHE A 44 25.76 15.19 -6.26
CA PHE A 44 26.63 14.49 -7.22
C PHE A 44 28.00 15.18 -7.40
N ASN A 45 28.10 16.49 -7.16
CA ASN A 45 29.37 17.22 -7.28
C ASN A 45 30.20 17.25 -5.99
N SER A 46 29.57 17.10 -4.82
CA SER A 46 30.31 17.09 -3.57
C SER A 46 31.21 15.85 -3.50
N LYS A 47 32.52 16.07 -3.41
CA LYS A 47 33.48 15.00 -3.15
C LYS A 47 33.35 14.59 -1.68
N ASN A 48 33.18 13.30 -1.44
CA ASN A 48 33.24 12.77 -0.09
C ASN A 48 34.70 12.59 0.33
N LEU A 49 35.01 12.87 1.60
CA LEU A 49 36.38 12.75 2.13
C LEU A 49 36.83 11.30 2.34
N PHE A 50 35.87 10.36 2.44
CA PHE A 50 36.13 8.98 2.87
C PHE A 50 35.75 7.91 1.83
N HIS A 51 34.92 8.24 0.84
CA HIS A 51 34.44 7.30 -0.17
C HIS A 51 34.24 7.96 -1.54
N ASP A 52 34.55 7.24 -2.61
CA ASP A 52 34.46 7.75 -4.00
C ASP A 52 33.01 7.87 -4.51
N SER A 53 32.03 7.23 -3.85
CA SER A 53 30.62 7.22 -4.26
C SER A 53 29.69 7.15 -3.05
N ARG A 54 28.62 7.97 -3.05
CA ARG A 54 27.49 7.87 -2.11
C ARG A 54 26.24 7.44 -2.84
N ASP A 55 25.36 6.75 -2.13
CA ASP A 55 24.06 6.38 -2.66
C ASP A 55 22.98 7.37 -2.26
N LEU A 56 21.89 7.36 -3.01
CA LEU A 56 20.80 8.32 -2.92
C LEU A 56 19.49 7.61 -2.62
N ILE A 57 18.75 8.08 -1.63
CA ILE A 57 17.39 7.64 -1.35
C ILE A 57 16.46 8.83 -1.50
N ILE A 58 15.37 8.64 -2.25
CA ILE A 58 14.31 9.64 -2.38
C ILE A 58 12.97 8.95 -2.10
N GLU A 59 12.23 9.46 -1.12
CA GLU A 59 10.88 8.97 -0.80
C GLU A 59 9.81 9.89 -1.42
N ASN A 60 8.76 9.31 -1.98
CA ASN A 60 7.56 9.98 -2.45
C ASN A 60 7.77 11.08 -3.53
N LEU A 61 8.75 10.93 -4.42
CA LEU A 61 9.00 11.89 -5.51
C LEU A 61 7.92 11.83 -6.58
N LEU A 62 7.64 10.63 -7.09
CA LEU A 62 6.78 10.41 -8.25
C LEU A 62 5.29 10.48 -7.87
N SER A 63 4.96 10.21 -6.61
CA SER A 63 3.60 10.31 -6.08
C SER A 63 3.22 11.73 -5.67
N LYS A 64 4.16 12.54 -5.17
CA LYS A 64 3.87 13.91 -4.69
C LYS A 64 4.20 15.01 -5.70
N LYS A 65 5.26 14.89 -6.50
CA LYS A 65 5.53 15.90 -7.55
C LYS A 65 4.69 15.64 -8.78
N LYS A 66 4.04 16.71 -9.26
CA LYS A 66 3.34 16.69 -10.55
C LYS A 66 4.35 16.51 -11.68
N PHE A 67 3.91 15.87 -12.76
CA PHE A 67 4.68 15.80 -14.00
C PHE A 67 4.94 17.22 -14.53
N SER A 68 6.18 17.69 -14.45
CA SER A 68 6.59 19.06 -14.74
C SER A 68 8.01 19.09 -15.34
N LYS A 69 8.41 20.24 -15.91
CA LYS A 69 9.79 20.45 -16.40
C LYS A 69 10.84 20.27 -15.30
N GLU A 70 10.52 20.69 -14.07
CA GLU A 70 11.41 20.51 -12.91
C GLU A 70 11.63 19.03 -12.61
N LEU A 71 10.57 18.21 -12.63
CA LEU A 71 10.70 16.78 -12.45
C LEU A 71 11.54 16.14 -13.57
N GLU A 72 11.32 16.54 -14.83
CA GLU A 72 12.12 16.06 -15.96
C GLU A 72 13.61 16.40 -15.81
N GLU A 73 13.94 17.58 -15.28
CA GLU A 73 15.30 17.98 -14.97
C GLU A 73 15.93 17.12 -13.86
N ILE A 74 15.21 16.92 -12.76
CA ILE A 74 15.60 16.05 -11.64
C ILE A 74 15.88 14.63 -12.15
N VAL A 75 14.98 14.07 -12.95
CA VAL A 75 15.12 12.74 -13.58
C VAL A 75 16.35 12.70 -14.50
N SER A 76 16.55 13.72 -15.32
CA SER A 76 17.70 13.79 -16.24
C SER A 76 19.03 13.74 -15.50
N ILE A 77 19.13 14.43 -14.36
CA ILE A 77 20.32 14.40 -13.49
C ILE A 77 20.53 12.99 -12.92
N MET A 78 19.47 12.34 -12.42
CA MET A 78 19.57 10.97 -11.89
C MET A 78 19.99 9.96 -12.96
N ASN A 79 19.37 10.01 -14.15
CA ASN A 79 19.70 9.10 -15.26
C ASN A 79 21.15 9.27 -15.75
N LYS A 80 21.70 10.49 -15.73
CA LYS A 80 23.12 10.72 -16.08
C LYS A 80 24.09 10.10 -15.07
N ASN A 81 23.67 9.98 -13.82
CA ASN A 81 24.49 9.48 -12.70
C ASN A 81 24.13 8.04 -12.29
N GLU A 82 23.38 7.31 -13.12
CA GLU A 82 22.93 5.95 -12.79
C GLU A 82 24.07 4.93 -12.66
N ASN A 83 25.26 5.23 -13.19
CA ASN A 83 26.43 4.36 -13.14
C ASN A 83 27.41 4.73 -12.02
N SER A 84 27.31 5.93 -11.45
CA SER A 84 28.21 6.41 -10.38
C SER A 84 27.66 6.14 -8.97
N SER A 85 26.34 6.10 -8.81
CA SER A 85 25.67 5.88 -7.54
C SER A 85 24.45 4.97 -7.69
N ASP A 86 24.11 4.24 -6.64
CA ASP A 86 22.79 3.63 -6.52
C ASP A 86 21.76 4.69 -6.08
N ILE A 87 20.64 4.74 -6.79
CA ILE A 87 19.55 5.69 -6.57
C ILE A 87 18.29 4.88 -6.31
N VAL A 88 17.72 5.02 -5.11
CA VAL A 88 16.53 4.31 -4.69
C VAL A 88 15.37 5.28 -4.57
N LEU A 89 14.35 5.09 -5.41
CA LEU A 89 13.06 5.78 -5.33
C LEU A 89 12.07 4.86 -4.63
N TRP A 90 11.49 5.30 -3.51
CA TRP A 90 10.44 4.56 -2.81
C TRP A 90 9.15 5.37 -2.78
N GLU A 91 8.04 4.74 -3.19
CA GLU A 91 6.74 5.38 -3.35
C GLU A 91 5.68 4.58 -2.60
N GLU A 92 4.91 5.25 -1.74
CA GLU A 92 3.84 4.64 -0.94
C GLU A 92 2.64 4.13 -1.76
N LYS A 93 2.57 4.50 -3.04
CA LYS A 93 1.45 4.18 -3.94
C LYS A 93 1.97 3.64 -5.27
N GLU A 94 1.11 2.93 -6.00
CA GLU A 94 1.43 2.53 -7.37
C GLU A 94 1.68 3.75 -8.27
N VAL A 95 2.88 3.80 -8.86
CA VAL A 95 3.28 4.82 -9.83
C VAL A 95 2.76 4.48 -11.23
N GLY A 96 2.16 5.46 -11.90
CA GLY A 96 1.64 5.29 -13.25
C GLY A 96 2.73 5.11 -14.33
N LYS A 97 2.38 4.38 -15.40
CA LYS A 97 3.30 4.06 -16.52
C LYS A 97 4.02 5.28 -17.12
N LYS A 98 3.35 6.44 -17.20
CA LYS A 98 3.95 7.67 -17.72
C LYS A 98 5.16 8.14 -16.88
N MET A 99 5.04 8.07 -15.56
CA MET A 99 6.10 8.46 -14.64
C MET A 99 7.22 7.41 -14.63
N LEU A 100 6.88 6.12 -14.65
CA LEU A 100 7.87 5.03 -14.77
C LEU A 100 8.66 5.11 -16.08
N GLY A 101 8.03 5.56 -17.17
CA GLY A 101 8.68 5.74 -18.47
C GLY A 101 9.84 6.74 -18.47
N LEU A 102 9.94 7.60 -17.45
CA LEU A 102 11.07 8.50 -17.23
C LEU A 102 12.37 7.76 -16.84
N PHE A 103 12.25 6.49 -16.40
CA PHE A 103 13.33 5.65 -15.89
C PHE A 103 13.46 4.34 -16.67
N SER A 104 13.71 4.43 -17.98
CA SER A 104 13.70 3.27 -18.89
C SER A 104 14.68 2.15 -18.54
N LYS A 105 15.75 2.44 -17.79
CA LYS A 105 16.78 1.47 -17.37
C LYS A 105 16.66 1.04 -15.91
N ALA A 106 15.70 1.59 -15.16
CA ALA A 106 15.59 1.29 -13.74
C ALA A 106 15.07 -0.12 -13.48
N LYS A 107 15.48 -0.69 -12.34
CA LYS A 107 14.88 -1.89 -11.78
C LYS A 107 13.59 -1.50 -11.06
N VAL A 108 12.46 -1.80 -11.67
CA VAL A 108 11.13 -1.48 -11.13
C VAL A 108 10.58 -2.69 -10.36
N SER A 109 10.16 -2.47 -9.12
CA SER A 109 9.53 -3.48 -8.25
C SER A 109 8.16 -2.99 -7.79
N LEU A 110 7.12 -3.71 -8.19
CA LEU A 110 5.72 -3.39 -7.93
C LEU A 110 5.14 -4.32 -6.85
N PHE A 111 4.64 -3.74 -5.76
CA PHE A 111 4.08 -4.45 -4.61
C PHE A 111 2.57 -4.27 -4.53
N LYS A 112 1.81 -5.28 -4.94
CA LYS A 112 0.34 -5.27 -4.89
C LYS A 112 -0.17 -6.23 -3.84
N TYR A 113 -1.33 -5.94 -3.27
CA TYR A 113 -2.01 -6.92 -2.43
C TYR A 113 -2.32 -8.20 -3.22
N PRO A 114 -2.23 -9.38 -2.59
CA PRO A 114 -2.58 -10.65 -3.24
C PRO A 114 -4.03 -10.62 -3.74
N GLN A 115 -4.27 -11.06 -4.98
CA GLN A 115 -5.61 -11.02 -5.60
C GLN A 115 -6.69 -11.73 -4.76
N ILE A 116 -6.28 -12.74 -3.99
CA ILE A 116 -7.15 -13.51 -3.10
C ILE A 116 -7.81 -12.64 -2.02
N ILE A 117 -7.22 -11.49 -1.63
CA ILE A 117 -7.83 -10.60 -0.63
C ILE A 117 -9.10 -9.97 -1.16
N PHE A 118 -9.10 -9.59 -2.45
CA PHE A 118 -10.27 -9.04 -3.09
C PHE A 118 -11.35 -10.11 -3.26
N ASN A 119 -10.97 -11.36 -3.57
CA ASN A 119 -11.92 -12.47 -3.66
C ASN A 119 -12.61 -12.74 -2.30
N PHE A 120 -11.86 -12.68 -1.20
CA PHE A 120 -12.40 -12.78 0.16
C PHE A 120 -13.37 -11.62 0.46
N LEU A 121 -12.94 -10.38 0.22
CA LEU A 121 -13.77 -9.20 0.50
C LEU A 121 -15.07 -9.20 -0.34
N ASP A 122 -15.00 -9.59 -1.60
CA ASP A 122 -16.15 -9.69 -2.50
C ASP A 122 -17.11 -10.81 -2.10
N SER A 123 -16.61 -11.82 -1.40
CA SER A 123 -17.40 -12.94 -0.91
C SER A 123 -18.18 -12.63 0.36
N ILE A 124 -17.96 -11.46 0.99
CA ILE A 124 -18.69 -11.04 2.19
C ILE A 124 -20.14 -10.77 1.84
N LYS A 125 -21.04 -11.67 2.25
CA LYS A 125 -22.50 -11.59 2.10
C LYS A 125 -23.16 -12.52 3.11
N PRO A 126 -24.43 -12.28 3.47
CA PRO A 126 -25.12 -13.14 4.43
C PRO A 126 -25.19 -14.61 3.97
N GLY A 127 -24.97 -15.53 4.91
CA GLY A 127 -25.04 -16.97 4.70
C GLY A 127 -23.86 -17.57 3.93
N ASN A 128 -22.71 -16.88 3.86
CA ASN A 128 -21.53 -17.32 3.10
C ASN A 128 -20.34 -17.70 3.98
N GLY A 129 -20.52 -17.81 5.30
CA GLY A 129 -19.45 -18.06 6.28
C GLY A 129 -18.52 -19.23 5.96
N LYS A 130 -19.02 -20.39 5.48
CA LYS A 130 -18.16 -21.52 5.10
C LYS A 130 -17.13 -21.16 4.02
N ASN A 131 -17.55 -20.42 3.00
CA ASN A 131 -16.65 -19.98 1.94
C ASN A 131 -15.71 -18.87 2.42
N LEU A 132 -16.19 -17.98 3.30
CA LEU A 132 -15.35 -16.95 3.92
C LEU A 132 -14.21 -17.55 4.74
N ILE A 133 -14.49 -18.56 5.56
CA ILE A 133 -13.48 -19.29 6.34
C ILE A 133 -12.47 -19.93 5.39
N PHE A 134 -12.92 -20.64 4.34
CA PHE A 134 -12.01 -21.23 3.36
C PHE A 134 -11.06 -20.20 2.72
N LEU A 135 -11.59 -19.05 2.27
CA LEU A 135 -10.80 -17.98 1.68
C LEU A 135 -9.87 -17.31 2.71
N PHE A 136 -10.32 -17.15 3.94
CA PHE A 136 -9.52 -16.60 5.04
C PHE A 136 -8.31 -17.47 5.37
N HIS A 137 -8.48 -18.79 5.48
CA HIS A 137 -7.37 -19.71 5.72
C HIS A 137 -6.36 -19.71 4.57
N LYS A 138 -6.82 -19.53 3.33
CA LYS A 138 -5.92 -19.35 2.18
C LYS A 138 -5.18 -18.01 2.19
N LEU A 139 -5.79 -16.97 2.77
CA LEU A 139 -5.18 -15.64 2.87
C LEU A 139 -4.05 -15.59 3.90
N ILE A 140 -4.25 -16.19 5.07
CA ILE A 140 -3.26 -16.16 6.15
C ILE A 140 -1.98 -16.94 5.82
N GLU A 141 -1.98 -17.77 4.76
CA GLU A 141 -0.78 -18.40 4.20
C GLU A 141 0.19 -17.37 3.58
N GLN A 142 -0.31 -16.19 3.20
CA GLN A 142 0.42 -15.22 2.35
C GLN A 142 0.34 -13.77 2.87
N THR A 143 -0.60 -13.48 3.76
CA THR A 143 -0.95 -12.12 4.19
C THR A 143 -1.02 -12.06 5.72
N PRO A 144 -0.39 -11.08 6.37
CA PRO A 144 -0.54 -10.85 7.80
C PRO A 144 -2.01 -10.70 8.20
N ILE A 145 -2.38 -11.30 9.33
CA ILE A 145 -3.78 -11.32 9.81
C ILE A 145 -4.28 -9.91 10.12
N GLU A 146 -3.39 -9.03 10.57
CA GLU A 146 -3.65 -7.62 10.89
C GLU A 146 -4.08 -6.86 9.63
N LEU A 147 -3.44 -7.11 8.50
CA LEU A 147 -3.78 -6.49 7.22
C LEU A 147 -5.13 -7.01 6.70
N ILE A 148 -5.43 -8.30 6.89
CA ILE A 148 -6.74 -8.88 6.54
C ILE A 148 -7.84 -8.21 7.36
N ILE A 149 -7.67 -8.08 8.68
CA ILE A 149 -8.62 -7.40 9.57
C ILE A 149 -8.79 -5.93 9.16
N TYR A 150 -7.69 -5.22 8.88
CA TYR A 150 -7.74 -3.83 8.42
C TYR A 150 -8.58 -3.69 7.14
N MET A 151 -8.34 -4.55 6.14
CA MET A 151 -9.08 -4.53 4.88
C MET A 151 -10.55 -4.92 5.07
N PHE A 152 -10.85 -5.84 6.00
CA PHE A 152 -12.21 -6.23 6.33
C PHE A 152 -12.99 -5.11 7.04
N VAL A 153 -12.38 -4.45 8.02
CA VAL A 153 -12.97 -3.25 8.68
C VAL A 153 -13.25 -2.15 7.67
N ARG A 154 -12.27 -1.86 6.79
CA ARG A 154 -12.40 -0.87 5.73
C ARG A 154 -13.57 -1.21 4.80
N GLN A 155 -13.71 -2.47 4.41
CA GLN A 155 -14.80 -2.95 3.57
C GLN A 155 -16.16 -2.66 4.22
N ILE A 156 -16.36 -3.07 5.48
CA ILE A 156 -17.62 -2.85 6.18
C ILE A 156 -17.91 -1.36 6.36
N ARG A 157 -16.90 -0.54 6.65
CA ARG A 157 -17.05 0.93 6.71
C ARG A 157 -17.54 1.52 5.39
N ILE A 158 -17.00 1.07 4.26
CA ILE A 158 -17.44 1.49 2.91
C ILE A 158 -18.89 1.05 2.66
N LEU A 159 -19.25 -0.18 3.00
CA LEU A 159 -20.63 -0.66 2.84
C LEU A 159 -21.63 0.15 3.67
N ILE A 160 -21.29 0.47 4.93
CA ILE A 160 -22.11 1.35 5.78
C ILE A 160 -22.25 2.73 5.15
N ALA A 161 -21.14 3.35 4.72
CA ALA A 161 -21.17 4.69 4.13
C ALA A 161 -22.02 4.73 2.85
N ILE A 162 -21.95 3.69 2.02
CA ILE A 162 -22.79 3.59 0.82
C ILE A 162 -24.27 3.42 1.17
N SER A 163 -24.60 2.56 2.15
CA SER A 163 -25.96 2.38 2.64
C SER A 163 -26.55 3.66 3.21
N ASP A 164 -25.75 4.43 3.95
CA ASP A 164 -26.15 5.69 4.58
C ASP A 164 -26.06 6.90 3.64
N ARG A 165 -25.62 6.70 2.39
CA ARG A 165 -25.32 7.78 1.42
C ARG A 165 -24.39 8.85 2.01
N SER A 166 -23.45 8.41 2.83
CA SER A 166 -22.47 9.24 3.51
C SER A 166 -21.23 9.48 2.64
N ASP A 167 -20.70 10.69 2.74
CA ASP A 167 -19.54 11.14 1.96
C ASP A 167 -18.25 11.00 2.76
N ILE A 168 -17.74 9.77 2.86
CA ILE A 168 -16.38 9.48 3.35
C ILE A 168 -15.36 9.57 2.21
N ASP A 169 -14.12 9.91 2.53
CA ASP A 169 -13.08 10.16 1.52
C ASP A 169 -12.82 8.93 0.65
N GLU A 170 -12.87 7.73 1.21
CA GLU A 170 -12.69 6.47 0.47
C GLU A 170 -13.76 6.26 -0.60
N VAL A 171 -14.98 6.78 -0.39
CA VAL A 171 -16.09 6.71 -1.36
C VAL A 171 -15.98 7.84 -2.38
N LYS A 172 -15.53 9.03 -1.99
CA LYS A 172 -15.35 10.19 -2.88
C LYS A 172 -14.27 9.94 -3.95
N THR A 173 -13.15 9.35 -3.56
CA THR A 173 -12.02 9.11 -4.46
C THR A 173 -12.17 7.83 -5.29
N MET A 174 -13.28 7.11 -5.12
CA MET A 174 -13.48 5.80 -5.71
C MET A 174 -13.91 5.89 -7.17
N ALA A 175 -13.34 5.04 -8.03
CA ALA A 175 -13.77 4.92 -9.41
C ALA A 175 -15.23 4.42 -9.50
N PRO A 176 -16.05 4.90 -10.47
CA PRO A 176 -17.48 4.57 -10.55
C PRO A 176 -17.79 3.06 -10.58
N TRP A 177 -16.96 2.27 -11.24
CA TRP A 177 -17.15 0.82 -11.35
C TRP A 177 -16.93 0.10 -10.01
N ILE A 178 -15.96 0.54 -9.19
CA ILE A 178 -15.75 0.01 -7.84
C ILE A 178 -16.93 0.41 -6.95
N LYS A 179 -17.39 1.65 -7.06
CA LYS A 179 -18.57 2.13 -6.30
C LYS A 179 -19.81 1.29 -6.62
N SER A 180 -20.06 0.97 -7.88
CA SER A 180 -21.17 0.09 -8.29
C SER A 180 -21.06 -1.31 -7.69
N LYS A 181 -19.84 -1.86 -7.59
CA LYS A 181 -19.60 -3.17 -6.95
C LYS A 181 -19.97 -3.14 -5.47
N TYR A 182 -19.49 -2.15 -4.71
CA TYR A 182 -19.84 -2.03 -3.29
C TYR A 182 -21.31 -1.69 -3.07
N GLN A 183 -21.95 -0.94 -3.96
CA GLN A 183 -23.40 -0.74 -3.91
C GLN A 183 -24.15 -2.07 -3.99
N LYS A 184 -23.83 -2.91 -4.98
CA LYS A 184 -24.43 -4.25 -5.10
C LYS A 184 -24.23 -5.10 -3.85
N GLN A 185 -23.05 -5.04 -3.25
CA GLN A 185 -22.76 -5.79 -2.03
C GLN A 185 -23.50 -5.21 -0.81
N ALA A 186 -23.56 -3.88 -0.68
CA ALA A 186 -24.29 -3.21 0.40
C ALA A 186 -25.78 -3.56 0.40
N PHE A 187 -26.40 -3.70 -0.79
CA PHE A 187 -27.80 -4.14 -0.94
C PHE A 187 -28.09 -5.54 -0.40
N LEU A 188 -27.07 -6.36 -0.14
CA LEU A 188 -27.25 -7.69 0.45
C LEU A 188 -27.46 -7.64 1.96
N PHE A 189 -27.24 -6.49 2.60
CA PHE A 189 -27.28 -6.33 4.05
C PHE A 189 -28.30 -5.28 4.47
N THR A 190 -28.85 -5.44 5.67
CA THR A 190 -29.51 -4.32 6.36
C THR A 190 -28.47 -3.41 7.01
N ARG A 191 -28.85 -2.16 7.26
CA ARG A 191 -27.99 -1.19 7.95
C ARG A 191 -27.62 -1.66 9.36
N GLU A 192 -28.60 -2.23 10.06
CA GLU A 192 -28.45 -2.76 11.42
C GLU A 192 -27.45 -3.92 11.42
N TYR A 193 -27.52 -4.78 10.40
CA TYR A 193 -26.58 -5.89 10.25
C TYR A 193 -25.15 -5.41 10.04
N LEU A 194 -24.93 -4.47 9.11
CA LEU A 194 -23.59 -3.91 8.88
C LEU A 194 -23.01 -3.24 10.13
N THR A 195 -23.86 -2.52 10.88
CA THR A 195 -23.46 -1.85 12.13
C THR A 195 -23.11 -2.88 13.21
N LYS A 196 -23.89 -3.95 13.33
CA LYS A 196 -23.61 -5.08 14.24
C LYS A 196 -22.28 -5.73 13.86
N LEU A 197 -22.10 -6.09 12.59
CA LEU A 197 -20.88 -6.73 12.09
C LEU A 197 -19.64 -5.84 12.33
N TYR A 198 -19.74 -4.53 12.11
CA TYR A 198 -18.65 -3.59 12.39
C TYR A 198 -18.22 -3.61 13.87
N ARG A 199 -19.19 -3.69 14.80
CA ARG A 199 -18.93 -3.82 16.24
C ARG A 199 -18.30 -5.17 16.58
N GLU A 200 -18.77 -6.25 15.98
CA GLU A 200 -18.23 -7.60 16.21
C GLU A 200 -16.78 -7.71 15.73
N ILE A 201 -16.47 -7.18 14.54
CA ILE A 201 -15.07 -7.10 14.04
C ILE A 201 -14.20 -6.31 15.02
N PHE A 202 -14.69 -5.17 15.52
CA PHE A 202 -13.95 -4.37 16.52
C PHE A 202 -13.69 -5.16 17.81
N MET A 203 -14.68 -5.90 18.31
CA MET A 203 -14.51 -6.70 19.53
C MET A 203 -13.49 -7.82 19.33
N VAL A 204 -13.49 -8.47 18.16
CA VAL A 204 -12.50 -9.49 17.80
C VAL A 204 -11.11 -8.88 17.71
N ASP A 205 -10.93 -7.78 16.97
CA ASP A 205 -9.65 -7.09 16.82
C ASP A 205 -9.10 -6.61 18.18
N LEU A 206 -9.94 -6.02 19.02
CA LEU A 206 -9.56 -5.61 20.37
C LEU A 206 -9.11 -6.80 21.22
N SER A 207 -9.82 -7.92 21.13
CA SER A 207 -9.50 -9.12 21.92
C SER A 207 -8.20 -9.76 21.46
N ILE A 208 -7.90 -9.74 20.15
CA ILE A 208 -6.61 -10.15 19.58
C ILE A 208 -5.49 -9.25 20.11
N LYS A 209 -5.62 -7.93 19.95
CA LYS A 209 -4.59 -6.96 20.35
C LYS A 209 -4.33 -6.88 21.86
N THR A 210 -5.32 -7.26 22.67
CA THR A 210 -5.20 -7.29 24.14
C THR A 210 -4.86 -8.68 24.68
N GLY A 211 -4.59 -9.67 23.82
CA GLY A 211 -4.22 -11.02 24.25
C GLY A 211 -5.34 -11.76 25.00
N LYS A 212 -6.61 -11.37 24.79
CA LYS A 212 -7.78 -11.99 25.44
C LYS A 212 -8.28 -13.24 24.71
N VAL A 213 -7.70 -13.56 23.56
CA VAL A 213 -8.00 -14.77 22.78
C VAL A 213 -6.76 -15.65 22.68
N ASN A 214 -6.97 -16.96 22.75
CA ASN A 214 -5.89 -17.95 22.62
C ASN A 214 -5.43 -18.13 21.16
N SER A 215 -6.32 -17.86 20.19
CA SER A 215 -6.03 -17.95 18.76
C SER A 215 -6.80 -16.87 18.01
N ALA A 216 -6.05 -16.00 17.32
CA ALA A 216 -6.63 -14.97 16.48
C ALA A 216 -7.40 -15.56 15.29
N THR A 217 -6.85 -16.61 14.67
CA THR A 217 -7.50 -17.35 13.58
C THR A 217 -8.85 -17.91 14.02
N ALA A 218 -8.92 -18.59 15.17
CA ALA A 218 -10.17 -19.16 15.65
C ALA A 218 -11.22 -18.09 15.99
N ALA A 219 -10.80 -16.97 16.58
CA ALA A 219 -11.71 -15.86 16.86
C ALA A 219 -12.33 -15.27 15.59
N ILE A 220 -11.55 -15.18 14.52
CA ILE A 220 -12.03 -14.72 13.21
C ILE A 220 -12.90 -15.79 12.55
N ASP A 221 -12.57 -17.08 12.65
CA ASP A 221 -13.41 -18.16 12.10
C ASP A 221 -14.83 -18.12 12.67
N PHE A 222 -14.99 -17.90 13.98
CA PHE A 222 -16.30 -17.75 14.61
C PHE A 222 -17.05 -16.53 14.07
N LEU A 223 -16.38 -15.39 13.96
CA LEU A 223 -16.95 -14.18 13.37
C LEU A 223 -17.42 -14.43 11.93
N LEU A 224 -16.60 -15.09 11.11
CA LEU A 224 -16.90 -15.34 9.71
C LEU A 224 -18.03 -16.36 9.53
N LEU A 225 -18.15 -17.33 10.45
CA LEU A 225 -19.21 -18.34 10.40
C LEU A 225 -20.61 -17.72 10.51
N ASP A 226 -20.74 -16.65 11.29
CA ASP A 226 -21.98 -15.95 11.57
C ASP A 226 -22.36 -14.93 10.47
N ILE A 227 -21.51 -14.78 9.45
CA ILE A 227 -21.76 -13.92 8.27
C ILE A 227 -22.54 -14.69 7.20
#